data_AF-A0A7Z9PSN6-F1
#
_entry.id   AF-A0A7Z9PSN6-F1
#
_cell.length_a   1.000
_cell.length_b   1.000
_cell.length_c   1.000
_cell.angle_alpha   90.00
_cell.angle_beta   90.00
_cell.angle_gamma   90.00
#
_symmetry.space_group_name_H-M   'P 1'
#
loop_
_entity.id
_entity.type
_entity.pdbx_description
1 polymer ?
#
loop_
_entity_poly.entity_id
_entity_poly.type
_entity_poly.pdbx_seq_one_letter_code
_entity_poly.pdbx_strand_id
1 'polypeptide(L)'
;MKEDPQESIGRAIRRLYRATQDLKPRRVDTAQLEAAQVLITDWLGQQNRELGSEHRQCAICQRDHGYDGEMKDYPGVVCRDCDTLAVNEKGRSAKITGTDEGYNPVYIGGIKCWRRYRFGGYITMRDDNRCSTLDDFYQQQYPEWNKDAERG
;
A
#
# COMPACT_ATOMS: atom_id res chain seq x y z
N MET A 1 -13.63 -34.39 45.39
CA MET A 1 -14.25 -34.19 44.06
C MET A 1 -13.34 -33.26 43.27
N LYS A 2 -12.72 -33.73 42.18
CA LYS A 2 -11.87 -32.88 41.33
C LYS A 2 -12.76 -32.27 40.26
N GLU A 3 -12.73 -30.96 40.09
CA GLU A 3 -13.51 -30.28 39.04
C GLU A 3 -13.07 -30.74 37.66
N ASP A 4 -14.04 -30.86 36.75
CA ASP A 4 -13.80 -31.17 35.34
C ASP A 4 -13.00 -30.03 34.68
N PRO A 5 -11.82 -30.31 34.10
CA PRO A 5 -11.00 -29.32 33.41
C PRO A 5 -11.74 -28.53 32.33
N GLN A 6 -12.69 -29.14 31.61
CA GLN A 6 -13.46 -28.46 30.57
C GLN A 6 -14.43 -27.43 31.17
N GLU A 7 -14.99 -27.72 32.33
CA GLU A 7 -15.88 -26.82 33.05
C GLU A 7 -15.12 -25.61 33.61
N SER A 8 -13.88 -25.83 34.05
CA SER A 8 -12.96 -24.78 34.51
C SER A 8 -12.59 -23.81 33.38
N ILE A 9 -12.24 -24.34 32.19
CA ILE A 9 -11.96 -23.54 31.00
C ILE A 9 -13.19 -22.73 30.56
N GLY A 10 -14.37 -23.37 30.52
CA GLY A 10 -15.61 -22.70 30.16
C GLY A 10 -16.00 -21.55 31.11
N ARG A 11 -15.61 -21.63 32.39
CA ARG A 11 -15.77 -20.52 33.36
C ARG A 11 -14.77 -19.40 33.14
N ALA A 12 -13.51 -19.74 32.84
CA ALA A 12 -12.49 -18.73 32.52
C ALA A 12 -12.86 -17.92 31.27
N ILE A 13 -13.30 -18.58 30.20
CA ILE A 13 -13.73 -17.91 28.95
C ILE A 13 -14.91 -16.95 29.22
N ARG A 14 -15.92 -17.39 29.97
CA ARG A 14 -17.08 -16.54 30.31
C ARG A 14 -16.71 -15.34 31.17
N ARG A 15 -15.73 -15.47 32.07
CA ARG A 15 -15.22 -14.35 32.87
C ARG A 15 -14.48 -13.33 32.01
N LEU A 16 -13.62 -13.80 31.11
CA LEU A 16 -12.91 -12.93 30.18
C LEU A 16 -13.87 -12.19 29.25
N TYR A 17 -14.84 -12.91 28.66
CA TYR A 17 -15.84 -12.30 27.78
C TYR A 17 -16.65 -11.21 28.48
N ARG A 18 -17.09 -11.45 29.72
CA ARG A 18 -17.79 -10.42 30.52
C ARG A 18 -16.87 -9.23 30.85
N ALA A 19 -15.63 -9.48 31.25
CA ALA A 19 -14.66 -8.43 31.53
C ALA A 19 -14.39 -7.55 30.29
N THR A 20 -14.47 -8.12 29.08
CA THR A 20 -14.30 -7.36 27.83
C THR A 20 -15.54 -6.57 27.42
N GLN A 21 -16.74 -6.89 27.89
CA GLN A 21 -17.95 -6.11 27.56
C GLN A 21 -17.98 -4.73 28.22
N ASP A 22 -17.26 -4.55 29.34
CA ASP A 22 -17.14 -3.27 30.05
C ASP A 22 -15.96 -2.41 29.56
N LEU A 23 -15.14 -2.94 28.64
CA LEU A 23 -14.08 -2.16 28.00
C LEU A 23 -14.73 -1.18 27.02
N LYS A 24 -14.92 0.06 27.44
CA LYS A 24 -15.28 1.15 26.52
C LYS A 24 -14.18 1.25 25.46
N PRO A 25 -14.50 1.18 24.16
CA PRO A 25 -13.51 1.50 23.14
C PRO A 25 -13.02 2.92 23.42
N ARG A 26 -11.71 3.06 23.67
CA ARG A 26 -11.10 4.40 23.72
C ARG A 26 -11.41 5.07 22.39
N ARG A 27 -12.11 6.20 22.42
CA ARG A 27 -12.25 7.04 21.23
C ARG A 27 -10.85 7.47 20.84
N VAL A 28 -10.36 6.94 19.74
CA VAL A 28 -9.20 7.48 19.05
C VAL A 28 -9.71 8.69 18.28
N ASP A 29 -9.10 9.85 18.49
CA ASP A 29 -9.43 11.04 17.73
C ASP A 29 -9.07 10.81 16.25
N THR A 30 -9.88 11.32 15.32
CA THR A 30 -9.60 11.24 13.88
C THR A 30 -8.23 11.83 13.54
N ALA A 31 -7.81 12.89 14.24
CA ALA A 31 -6.48 13.46 14.07
C ALA A 31 -5.36 12.48 14.49
N GLN A 32 -5.59 11.66 15.51
CA GLN A 32 -4.63 10.63 15.93
C GLN A 32 -4.54 9.49 14.91
N LEU A 33 -5.67 9.11 14.28
CA LEU A 33 -5.69 8.13 13.21
C LEU A 33 -4.97 8.64 11.95
N GLU A 34 -5.19 9.89 11.57
CA GLU A 34 -4.51 10.52 10.45
C GLU A 34 -3.00 10.61 10.70
N ALA A 35 -2.58 11.06 11.89
CA ALA A 35 -1.17 11.12 12.26
C ALA A 35 -0.52 9.73 12.27
N ALA A 36 -1.21 8.72 12.81
CA ALA A 36 -0.73 7.33 12.77
C ALA A 36 -0.60 6.82 11.33
N GLN A 37 -1.57 7.12 10.46
CA GLN A 37 -1.51 6.74 9.04
C GLN A 37 -0.32 7.40 8.34
N VAL A 38 -0.01 8.67 8.63
CA VAL A 38 1.18 9.34 8.09
C VAL A 38 2.45 8.65 8.55
N LEU A 39 2.60 8.37 9.84
CA LEU A 39 3.79 7.72 10.40
C LEU A 39 3.98 6.29 9.86
N ILE A 40 2.89 5.52 9.74
CA ILE A 40 2.93 4.17 9.16
C ILE A 40 3.35 4.23 7.69
N THR A 41 2.81 5.19 6.93
CA THR A 41 3.14 5.36 5.51
C THR A 41 4.61 5.73 5.33
N ASP A 42 5.13 6.67 6.13
CA ASP A 42 6.54 7.08 6.08
C ASP A 42 7.48 5.95 6.50
N TRP A 43 7.17 5.23 7.58
CA TRP A 43 7.96 4.06 8.01
C TRP A 43 7.98 2.95 6.96
N LEU A 44 6.84 2.63 6.35
CA LEU A 44 6.77 1.67 5.25
C LEU A 44 7.56 2.16 4.02
N GLY A 45 7.58 3.48 3.75
CA GLY A 45 8.38 4.07 2.67
C GLY A 45 9.88 3.98 2.94
N GLN A 46 10.33 4.20 4.20
CA GLN A 46 11.73 4.02 4.60
C GLN A 46 12.19 2.57 4.45
N GLN A 47 11.40 1.60 4.91
CA GLN A 47 11.71 0.17 4.75
C GLN A 47 11.80 -0.23 3.28
N ASN A 48 10.91 0.28 2.42
CA ASN A 48 10.98 0.03 0.97
C ASN A 48 12.22 0.66 0.31
N ARG A 49 12.72 1.80 0.80
CA ARG A 49 13.96 2.44 0.31
C ARG A 49 15.22 1.68 0.72
N GLU A 50 15.23 1.09 1.90
CA GLU A 50 16.38 0.34 2.44
C GLU A 50 16.52 -1.06 1.82
N LEU A 51 15.42 -1.69 1.39
CA LEU A 51 15.39 -3.01 0.75
C LEU A 51 15.82 -2.99 -0.74
N GLY A 52 16.70 -2.07 -1.11
CA GLY A 52 17.27 -1.98 -2.45
C GLY A 52 17.74 -3.36 -2.95
N SER A 53 17.33 -3.67 -4.18
CA SER A 53 17.76 -4.78 -5.06
C SER A 53 17.02 -6.12 -5.05
N GLU A 54 16.05 -6.38 -4.16
CA GLU A 54 15.09 -7.49 -4.37
C GLU A 54 13.69 -6.95 -4.71
N HIS A 55 13.58 -6.29 -5.87
CA HIS A 55 12.34 -5.81 -6.50
C HIS A 55 11.45 -6.98 -6.95
N ARG A 56 11.06 -7.81 -5.98
CA ARG A 56 10.08 -8.88 -6.15
C ARG A 56 8.88 -8.68 -5.24
N GLN A 57 8.98 -7.84 -4.22
CA GLN A 57 7.91 -7.65 -3.24
C GLN A 57 6.98 -6.49 -3.62
N CYS A 58 5.69 -6.68 -3.36
CA CYS A 58 4.66 -5.68 -3.53
C CYS A 58 4.80 -4.57 -2.49
N ALA A 59 4.92 -3.32 -2.93
CA ALA A 59 5.08 -2.15 -2.05
C ALA A 59 3.87 -1.85 -1.14
N ILE A 60 2.76 -2.59 -1.29
CA ILE A 60 1.55 -2.51 -0.45
C ILE A 60 1.46 -3.70 0.52
N CYS A 61 1.52 -4.95 0.04
CA CYS A 61 1.29 -6.14 0.87
C CYS A 61 2.53 -6.99 1.15
N GLN A 62 3.70 -6.61 0.63
CA GLN A 62 5.01 -7.26 0.81
C GLN A 62 5.10 -8.72 0.35
N ARG A 63 4.06 -9.27 -0.29
CA ARG A 63 4.12 -10.55 -1.00
C ARG A 63 4.83 -10.39 -2.34
N ASP A 64 5.33 -11.50 -2.91
CA ASP A 64 5.89 -11.49 -4.27
C ASP A 64 4.85 -10.90 -5.26
N HIS A 65 5.26 -9.92 -6.07
CA HIS A 65 4.38 -9.23 -7.01
C HIS A 65 4.16 -10.00 -8.31
N GLY A 66 4.91 -11.08 -8.54
CA GLY A 66 4.72 -12.02 -9.66
C GLY A 66 5.20 -11.51 -11.01
N TYR A 67 6.09 -10.51 -11.01
CA TYR A 67 6.70 -9.97 -12.23
C TYR A 67 8.16 -10.45 -12.29
N ASP A 68 8.64 -10.75 -13.50
CA ASP A 68 10.03 -11.13 -13.76
C ASP A 68 10.93 -9.89 -13.91
N GLY A 69 12.24 -10.12 -14.04
CA GLY A 69 13.37 -9.20 -13.83
C GLY A 69 13.43 -7.90 -14.63
N GLU A 70 12.34 -7.49 -15.29
CA GLU A 70 12.18 -6.20 -15.98
C GLU A 70 11.55 -5.11 -15.09
N MET A 71 11.18 -5.44 -13.84
CA MET A 71 10.59 -4.48 -12.89
C MET A 71 11.60 -3.60 -12.13
N LYS A 72 12.90 -3.78 -12.37
CA LYS A 72 13.96 -2.98 -11.74
C LYS A 72 13.84 -1.46 -12.01
N ASP A 73 13.24 -1.11 -13.15
CA ASP A 73 13.06 0.28 -13.59
C ASP A 73 11.70 0.87 -13.13
N TYR A 74 10.99 0.19 -12.24
CA TYR A 74 9.72 0.64 -11.67
C TYR A 74 9.83 0.62 -10.14
N PRO A 75 9.84 1.79 -9.48
CA PRO A 75 10.00 1.85 -8.04
C PRO A 75 8.67 1.52 -7.36
N GLY A 76 8.74 0.81 -6.23
CA GLY A 76 7.55 0.54 -5.41
C GLY A 76 6.44 -0.23 -6.14
N VAL A 77 6.79 -1.24 -6.95
CA VAL A 77 5.82 -2.03 -7.72
C VAL A 77 4.75 -2.65 -6.83
N VAL A 78 3.50 -2.56 -7.30
CA VAL A 78 2.32 -3.12 -6.64
C VAL A 78 1.86 -4.37 -7.39
N CYS A 79 1.59 -5.44 -6.66
CA CYS A 79 1.08 -6.69 -7.23
C CYS A 79 -0.34 -6.51 -7.79
N ARG A 80 -0.72 -7.38 -8.74
CA ARG A 80 -2.04 -7.36 -9.38
C ARG A 80 -3.20 -7.46 -8.38
N ASP A 81 -3.06 -8.27 -7.33
CA ASP A 81 -4.09 -8.39 -6.29
C ASP A 81 -4.39 -7.04 -5.63
N CYS A 82 -3.35 -6.31 -5.21
CA CYS A 82 -3.52 -4.99 -4.60
C CYS A 82 -4.03 -3.96 -5.63
N ASP A 83 -3.57 -4.04 -6.87
CA ASP A 83 -4.00 -3.13 -7.93
C ASP A 83 -5.50 -3.25 -8.25
N THR A 84 -6.11 -4.43 -8.08
CA THR A 84 -7.55 -4.62 -8.28
C THR A 84 -8.41 -3.80 -7.32
N LEU A 85 -7.85 -3.38 -6.18
CA LEU A 85 -8.50 -2.57 -5.15
C LEU A 85 -8.38 -1.07 -5.41
N ALA A 86 -7.69 -0.66 -6.48
CA ALA A 86 -7.44 0.74 -6.76
C ALA A 86 -8.72 1.54 -7.03
N VAL A 87 -8.81 2.71 -6.42
CA VAL A 87 -9.87 3.70 -6.65
C VAL A 87 -9.27 5.02 -7.13
N ASN A 88 -10.07 5.83 -7.82
CA ASN A 88 -9.69 7.20 -8.15
C ASN A 88 -9.95 8.15 -6.97
N GLU A 89 -9.65 9.44 -7.15
CA GLU A 89 -9.89 10.49 -6.13
C GLU A 89 -11.35 10.56 -5.62
N LYS A 90 -12.31 10.12 -6.43
CA LYS A 90 -13.74 10.08 -6.07
C LYS A 90 -14.12 8.79 -5.34
N GLY A 91 -13.16 7.94 -4.98
CA GLY A 91 -13.37 6.63 -4.35
C GLY A 91 -14.03 5.59 -5.25
N ARG A 92 -14.11 5.84 -6.56
CA ARG A 92 -14.68 4.87 -7.52
C ARG A 92 -13.58 3.98 -8.04
N SER A 93 -13.91 2.70 -8.30
CA SER A 93 -12.97 1.75 -8.91
C SER A 93 -12.28 2.38 -10.12
N ALA A 94 -10.94 2.44 -10.06
CA ALA A 94 -10.10 2.96 -11.12
C ALA A 94 -9.95 1.87 -12.17
N LYS A 95 -10.97 1.70 -13.01
CA LYS A 95 -10.93 0.73 -14.11
C LYS A 95 -9.78 1.06 -15.05
N ILE A 96 -9.11 0.02 -15.53
CA ILE A 96 -8.14 0.12 -16.62
C ILE A 96 -8.86 0.63 -17.87
N THR A 97 -8.51 1.83 -18.35
CA THR A 97 -9.18 2.53 -19.45
C THR A 97 -8.54 2.30 -20.82
N GLY A 98 -7.40 1.63 -20.89
CA GLY A 98 -6.65 1.40 -22.13
C GLY A 98 -5.88 2.62 -22.65
N THR A 99 -5.85 3.72 -21.88
CA THR A 99 -4.97 4.88 -22.14
C THR A 99 -3.60 4.66 -21.52
N ASP A 100 -2.52 5.18 -22.11
CA ASP A 100 -1.15 4.91 -21.62
C ASP A 100 -0.92 5.25 -20.14
N GLU A 101 -1.67 6.20 -19.60
CA GLU A 101 -1.62 6.61 -18.19
C GLU A 101 -2.72 5.99 -17.34
N GLY A 102 -3.84 5.55 -17.94
CA GLY A 102 -4.99 5.11 -17.19
C GLY A 102 -5.61 6.23 -16.35
N TYR A 103 -6.29 5.88 -15.25
CA TYR A 103 -6.58 6.84 -14.18
C TYR A 103 -5.30 7.08 -13.38
N ASN A 104 -4.94 8.34 -13.20
CA ASN A 104 -3.87 8.78 -12.32
C ASN A 104 -4.28 10.07 -11.60
N PRO A 105 -3.94 10.24 -10.30
CA PRO A 105 -3.46 9.18 -9.41
C PRO A 105 -4.54 8.14 -9.09
N VAL A 106 -4.13 6.98 -8.58
CA VAL A 106 -5.02 6.00 -7.95
C VAL A 106 -4.67 5.83 -6.48
N TYR A 107 -5.61 5.29 -5.71
CA TYR A 107 -5.48 5.07 -4.27
C TYR A 107 -5.79 3.63 -3.92
N ILE A 108 -4.90 2.98 -3.17
CA ILE A 108 -5.08 1.61 -2.68
C ILE A 108 -4.97 1.66 -1.15
N GLY A 109 -6.08 1.43 -0.45
CA GLY A 109 -6.11 1.56 1.02
C GLY A 109 -5.73 2.97 1.51
N GLY A 110 -6.04 4.00 0.73
CA GLY A 110 -5.65 5.39 1.00
C GLY A 110 -4.21 5.76 0.60
N ILE A 111 -3.41 4.81 0.13
CA ILE A 111 -2.04 5.05 -0.34
C ILE A 111 -2.07 5.51 -1.80
N LYS A 112 -1.49 6.69 -2.07
CA LYS A 112 -1.37 7.23 -3.43
C LYS A 112 -0.42 6.36 -4.27
N CYS A 113 -0.84 6.05 -5.48
CA CYS A 113 -0.10 5.26 -6.44
C CYS A 113 -0.23 5.87 -7.85
N TRP A 114 0.74 5.54 -8.69
CA TRP A 114 0.83 5.94 -10.09
C TRP A 114 0.79 4.73 -11.01
N ARG A 115 0.17 4.88 -12.18
CA ARG A 115 0.02 3.83 -13.20
C ARG A 115 0.69 4.21 -14.50
N ARG A 116 1.32 3.24 -15.16
CA ARG A 116 1.77 3.33 -16.56
C ARG A 116 1.45 2.05 -17.32
N TYR A 117 1.03 2.19 -18.57
CA TYR A 117 0.83 1.07 -19.46
C TYR A 117 2.16 0.57 -20.04
N ARG A 118 2.56 -0.65 -19.69
CA ARG A 118 3.81 -1.31 -20.08
C ARG A 118 3.61 -2.83 -20.11
N PHE A 119 4.36 -3.53 -20.96
CA PHE A 119 4.29 -5.00 -21.08
C PHE A 119 2.86 -5.57 -21.29
N GLY A 120 2.00 -4.83 -22.01
CA GLY A 120 0.63 -5.25 -22.27
C GLY A 120 -0.33 -5.12 -21.08
N GLY A 121 0.04 -4.39 -20.03
CA GLY A 121 -0.80 -4.13 -18.86
C GLY A 121 -0.40 -2.84 -18.14
N TYR A 122 -1.02 -2.57 -16.99
CA TYR A 122 -0.61 -1.45 -16.15
C TYR A 122 0.35 -1.91 -15.07
N ILE A 123 1.45 -1.19 -14.93
CA ILE A 123 2.33 -1.26 -13.77
C ILE A 123 1.86 -0.17 -12.81
N THR A 124 1.53 -0.57 -11.59
CA THR A 124 1.17 0.36 -10.50
C THR A 124 2.34 0.49 -9.54
N MET A 125 2.69 1.72 -9.22
CA MET A 125 3.84 2.10 -8.40
C MET A 125 3.36 2.95 -7.24
N ARG A 126 3.80 2.61 -6.03
CA ARG A 126 3.47 3.36 -4.82
C ARG A 126 4.20 4.71 -4.80
N ASP A 127 3.49 5.77 -4.40
CA ASP A 127 4.06 7.12 -4.25
C ASP A 127 4.43 7.40 -2.79
N ASP A 128 5.68 7.13 -2.43
CA ASP A 128 6.19 7.38 -1.08
C ASP A 128 6.49 8.86 -0.81
N ASN A 129 6.66 9.68 -1.85
CA ASN A 129 7.07 11.07 -1.72
C ASN A 129 5.91 12.07 -1.89
N ARG A 130 4.68 11.57 -2.06
CA ARG A 130 3.46 12.38 -2.24
C ARG A 130 3.60 13.37 -3.40
N CYS A 131 4.22 12.92 -4.49
CA CYS A 131 4.43 13.72 -5.69
C CYS A 131 3.13 14.32 -6.19
N SER A 132 3.16 15.54 -6.74
CA SER A 132 1.92 16.20 -7.17
C SER A 132 1.45 15.66 -8.52
N THR A 133 2.41 15.34 -9.40
CA THR A 133 2.18 14.77 -10.74
C THR A 133 2.94 13.46 -10.94
N LEU A 134 2.59 12.74 -12.01
CA LEU A 134 3.32 11.54 -12.43
C LEU A 134 4.75 11.88 -12.88
N ASP A 135 4.95 13.05 -13.50
CA ASP A 135 6.27 13.51 -13.91
C ASP A 135 7.14 13.84 -12.70
N ASP A 136 6.60 14.50 -11.67
CA ASP A 136 7.32 14.73 -10.41
C ASP A 136 7.74 13.42 -9.76
N PHE A 137 6.89 12.39 -9.85
CA PHE A 137 7.21 11.05 -9.36
C PHE A 137 8.41 10.47 -10.11
N TYR A 138 8.40 10.50 -11.45
CA TYR A 138 9.54 10.03 -12.23
C TYR A 138 10.81 10.84 -11.99
N GLN A 139 10.74 12.18 -11.89
CA GLN A 139 11.91 13.03 -11.66
C GLN A 139 12.57 12.76 -10.30
N GLN A 140 11.78 12.47 -9.27
CA GLN A 140 12.35 12.13 -7.96
C GLN A 140 12.98 10.75 -7.92
N GLN A 141 12.44 9.80 -8.67
CA GLN A 141 12.94 8.42 -8.69
C GLN A 141 14.10 8.23 -9.68
N TYR A 142 14.12 9.02 -10.77
CA TYR A 142 15.08 8.98 -11.87
C TYR A 142 15.52 10.40 -12.28
N PRO A 143 16.26 11.13 -11.44
CA PRO A 143 16.69 12.49 -11.73
C PRO A 143 17.56 12.59 -13.01
N GLU A 144 18.18 11.49 -13.44
CA GLU A 144 18.94 11.41 -14.69
C GLU A 144 18.08 11.29 -15.97
N TRP A 145 16.81 10.89 -15.86
CA TRP A 145 15.91 10.66 -16.99
C TRP A 145 15.68 11.92 -17.85
N ASN A 146 15.82 13.12 -17.27
CA ASN A 146 15.71 14.39 -18.01
C ASN A 146 16.90 14.69 -18.94
N LYS A 147 18.05 14.02 -18.82
CA LYS A 147 19.24 14.35 -19.65
C LYS A 147 19.17 13.82 -21.09
N ASP A 148 18.26 12.89 -21.37
CA ASP A 148 18.06 12.33 -22.72
C ASP A 148 16.86 12.98 -23.43
N ALA A 149 15.87 13.50 -22.70
CA ALA A 149 14.72 14.22 -23.27
C ALA A 149 15.09 15.59 -23.86
N GLU A 150 16.16 16.23 -23.37
CA GLU A 150 16.69 17.51 -23.90
C GLU A 150 17.72 17.33 -25.05
N ARG A 151 17.99 16.10 -25.47
CA ARG A 151 18.91 15.77 -26.59
C ARG A 151 18.18 15.40 -27.89
N GLY A 152 16.88 15.71 -27.99
CA GLY A 152 16.09 15.62 -29.21
C GLY A 152 16.37 16.78 -30.17
#